data_AF-A0AAE0T6U9-F1
#
_entry.id   AF-A0AAE0T6U9-F1
#
_cell.length_a   1.000
_cell.length_b   1.000
_cell.length_c   1.000
_cell.angle_alpha   90.00
_cell.angle_beta   90.00
_cell.angle_gamma   90.00
#
_symmetry.space_group_name_H-M   'P 1'
#
loop_
_entity.id
_entity.type
_entity.pdbx_description
1 polymer ?
#
loop_
_entity_poly.entity_id
_entity_poly.type
_entity_poly.pdbx_seq_one_letter_code
_entity_poly.pdbx_strand_id
1 'polypeptide(L)'
;MTENNQIEEKIKVLGLTLPEPPKVVGSYIPAIQVGNLVYTSGQIPRWNGEWKSMSRGRLGSSLMTDQGYDASKLCALNALAAVKALLGSLASLEGVVKVTVFVNCEQGFIEQPLVANGASDLFIELFGEHGKHVRSAIGVSELPLGCSVELEVVFKLKDHGVSIELESSEILKIDPRFKLHIGVYNRIVKMVGKPLSFKMSTYSDVPSGSGLGSSSSMVVAILQAFVEWLNLPLGEYEMSHLAFEIERIDLALEGGKQDQYAATFGGFNFMEFYKNDHVIVNPLRVKDWIKNELEASMVLFDTSQSRESAKIINQQVKNVTSGDGSSIEAMHRLKESSYLMKEMLLKGDILGMANTLNLGWQAKKKMASDITNSHLDSVYDYALKSGAAAGKVSGAGGGGFFIFFVEPSKKYNLQKSLSKLNGSVMNVKFEPIGSFAWRTY
;
A
#
# COMPACT_ATOMS: atom_id res chain seq x y z
N MET A 1 -1.96 -2.43 -17.56
CA MET A 1 -0.77 -1.94 -16.83
C MET A 1 -1.29 -1.11 -15.66
N THR A 2 -1.19 -1.63 -14.44
CA THR A 2 -1.82 -1.06 -13.24
C THR A 2 -0.93 -0.14 -12.43
N GLU A 3 -1.58 0.84 -11.80
CA GLU A 3 -1.02 2.05 -11.18
C GLU A 3 -0.32 1.87 -9.82
N ASN A 4 -0.22 0.65 -9.27
CA ASN A 4 0.33 0.43 -7.92
C ASN A 4 1.82 0.01 -7.87
N ASN A 5 2.48 -0.21 -9.00
CA ASN A 5 3.94 -0.36 -9.05
C ASN A 5 4.55 0.21 -10.34
N GLN A 6 3.83 1.13 -10.97
CA GLN A 6 4.10 1.55 -12.33
C GLN A 6 5.49 2.16 -12.48
N ILE A 7 5.96 2.92 -11.49
CA ILE A 7 7.23 3.64 -11.58
C ILE A 7 8.42 2.69 -11.48
N GLU A 8 8.46 1.81 -10.48
CA GLU A 8 9.58 0.87 -10.31
C GLU A 8 9.65 -0.15 -11.45
N GLU A 9 8.50 -0.61 -11.95
CA GLU A 9 8.45 -1.48 -13.12
C GLU A 9 8.80 -0.73 -14.41
N LYS A 10 8.37 0.53 -14.58
CA LYS A 10 8.80 1.36 -15.72
C LYS A 10 10.32 1.55 -15.71
N ILE A 11 10.93 1.84 -14.55
CA ILE A 11 12.40 1.93 -14.43
C ILE A 11 13.06 0.65 -14.99
N LYS A 12 12.56 -0.53 -14.63
CA LYS A 12 13.07 -1.81 -15.18
C LYS A 12 12.83 -1.96 -16.69
N VAL A 13 11.64 -1.60 -17.17
CA VAL A 13 11.28 -1.68 -18.60
C VAL A 13 12.18 -0.75 -19.44
N LEU A 14 12.59 0.38 -18.88
CA LEU A 14 13.56 1.30 -19.48
C LEU A 14 15.00 0.80 -19.41
N GLY A 15 15.24 -0.41 -18.88
CA GLY A 15 16.57 -0.97 -18.68
C GLY A 15 17.37 -0.29 -17.57
N LEU A 16 16.71 0.50 -16.71
CA LEU A 16 17.33 1.21 -15.61
C LEU A 16 17.18 0.40 -14.31
N THR A 17 18.02 0.74 -13.33
CA THR A 17 17.89 0.28 -11.95
C THR A 17 18.03 1.46 -11.00
N LEU A 18 17.47 1.34 -9.80
CA LEU A 18 17.69 2.33 -8.75
C LEU A 18 19.01 2.03 -8.05
N PRO A 19 19.85 3.05 -7.81
CA PRO A 19 21.03 2.90 -6.96
C PRO A 19 20.62 2.66 -5.50
N GLU A 20 21.57 2.22 -4.68
CA GLU A 20 21.40 2.22 -3.23
C GLU A 20 21.06 3.64 -2.71
N PRO A 21 20.20 3.76 -1.69
CA PRO A 21 19.86 5.05 -1.11
C PRO A 21 21.12 5.85 -0.72
N PRO A 22 21.19 7.16 -1.03
CA PRO A 22 22.35 7.98 -0.72
C PRO A 22 22.69 7.95 0.77
N LYS A 23 23.95 7.63 1.10
CA LYS A 23 24.46 7.77 2.47
C LYS A 23 24.62 9.26 2.79
N VAL A 24 24.13 9.67 3.96
CA VAL A 24 24.25 11.05 4.44
C VAL A 24 25.73 11.39 4.68
N VAL A 25 26.21 12.51 4.11
CA VAL A 25 27.62 12.97 4.22
C VAL A 25 27.75 14.17 5.18
N GLY A 26 26.71 14.45 5.97
CA GLY A 26 26.63 15.58 6.90
C GLY A 26 25.46 15.46 7.88
N SER A 27 25.00 16.58 8.44
CA SER A 27 23.91 16.63 9.43
C SER A 27 22.55 16.98 8.78
N TYR A 28 22.03 16.09 7.95
CA TYR A 28 20.74 16.26 7.25
C TYR A 28 20.08 14.90 6.94
N ILE A 29 18.83 14.91 6.45
CA ILE A 29 18.12 13.70 5.99
C ILE A 29 17.97 13.70 4.46
N PRO A 30 18.04 12.53 3.78
CA PRO A 30 17.99 12.48 2.30
C PRO A 30 16.68 12.99 1.70
N ALA A 31 15.56 12.77 2.38
CA ALA A 31 14.25 13.24 2.00
C ALA A 31 13.35 13.41 3.23
N ILE A 32 12.34 14.26 3.12
CA ILE A 32 11.29 14.45 4.13
C ILE A 32 9.92 14.57 3.45
N GLN A 33 8.90 14.01 4.09
CA GLN A 33 7.51 14.21 3.69
C GLN A 33 6.87 15.35 4.49
N VAL A 34 6.22 16.28 3.79
CA VAL A 34 5.41 17.36 4.38
C VAL A 34 4.06 17.38 3.67
N GLY A 35 3.01 16.89 4.35
CA GLY A 35 1.70 16.69 3.74
C GLY A 35 1.76 15.69 2.60
N ASN A 36 1.29 16.11 1.40
CA ASN A 36 1.36 15.33 0.17
C ASN A 36 2.59 15.64 -0.70
N LEU A 37 3.58 16.35 -0.16
CA LEU A 37 4.83 16.65 -0.86
C LEU A 37 5.99 15.90 -0.22
N VAL A 38 6.94 15.45 -1.04
CA VAL A 38 8.21 14.89 -0.59
C VAL A 38 9.34 15.74 -1.14
N TYR A 39 10.14 16.29 -0.23
CA TYR A 39 11.30 17.12 -0.55
C TYR A 39 12.55 16.27 -0.44
N THR A 40 13.43 16.32 -1.45
CA THR A 40 14.77 15.72 -1.36
C THR A 40 15.81 16.77 -0.98
N SER A 41 16.83 16.36 -0.24
CA SER A 41 18.10 17.09 -0.19
C SER A 41 18.80 17.03 -1.55
N GLY A 42 19.88 17.80 -1.73
CA GLY A 42 20.72 17.75 -2.92
C GLY A 42 21.23 16.34 -3.24
N GLN A 43 21.01 15.92 -4.48
CA GLN A 43 21.38 14.61 -5.00
C GLN A 43 22.50 14.76 -6.01
N ILE A 44 23.61 14.07 -5.75
CA ILE A 44 24.82 14.08 -6.59
C ILE A 44 24.93 12.80 -7.42
N PRO A 45 25.65 12.78 -8.56
CA PRO A 45 25.63 11.69 -9.52
C PRO A 45 26.53 10.51 -9.08
N ARG A 46 26.20 9.82 -7.99
CA ARG A 46 26.90 8.61 -7.55
C ARG A 46 26.05 7.37 -7.84
N TRP A 47 26.71 6.25 -8.16
CA TRP A 47 26.04 4.97 -8.33
C TRP A 47 26.48 4.03 -7.21
N ASN A 48 25.56 3.62 -6.34
CA ASN A 48 25.87 2.79 -5.16
C ASN A 48 27.03 3.38 -4.33
N GLY A 49 27.04 4.70 -4.18
CA GLY A 49 28.12 5.42 -3.50
C GLY A 49 29.43 5.51 -4.29
N GLU A 50 29.52 5.07 -5.53
CA GLU A 50 30.73 5.22 -6.36
C GLU A 50 30.62 6.37 -7.35
N TRP A 51 31.77 6.96 -7.70
CA TRP A 51 31.87 7.95 -8.77
C TRP A 51 31.84 7.27 -10.14
N LYS A 52 31.11 7.83 -11.09
CA LYS A 52 31.19 7.47 -12.51
C LYS A 52 31.98 8.54 -13.26
N SER A 53 32.33 8.25 -14.51
CA SER A 53 33.17 9.12 -15.35
C SER A 53 32.58 10.52 -15.53
N MET A 54 31.25 10.64 -15.62
CA MET A 54 30.54 11.91 -15.73
C MET A 54 30.27 12.61 -14.40
N SER A 55 30.60 11.98 -13.27
CA SER A 55 30.12 12.43 -11.96
C SER A 55 30.91 13.59 -11.36
N ARG A 56 32.15 13.80 -11.82
CA ARG A 56 33.05 14.86 -11.33
C ARG A 56 33.69 15.59 -12.48
N GLY A 57 33.87 16.89 -12.29
CA GLY A 57 34.43 17.78 -13.30
C GLY A 57 33.48 18.91 -13.66
N ARG A 58 33.90 19.71 -14.63
CA ARG A 58 33.24 20.96 -14.99
C ARG A 58 32.77 20.90 -16.44
N LEU A 59 31.50 21.23 -16.65
CA LEU A 59 30.86 21.29 -17.96
C LEU A 59 31.41 22.46 -18.78
N GLY A 60 31.70 22.21 -20.06
CA GLY A 60 32.38 23.18 -20.94
C GLY A 60 33.91 23.20 -20.76
N SER A 61 34.45 22.29 -19.96
CA SER A 61 35.89 22.12 -19.74
C SER A 61 36.25 20.64 -19.76
N SER A 62 36.25 19.96 -18.61
CA SER A 62 36.58 18.53 -18.51
C SER A 62 35.42 17.61 -18.90
N LEU A 63 34.19 18.13 -18.97
CA LEU A 63 32.98 17.39 -19.31
C LEU A 63 32.17 18.11 -20.39
N MET A 64 31.52 17.30 -21.22
CA MET A 64 30.61 17.72 -22.28
C MET A 64 29.15 17.67 -21.83
N THR A 65 28.26 18.37 -22.53
CA THR A 65 26.84 18.53 -22.16
C THR A 65 26.07 17.20 -22.08
N ASP A 66 26.37 16.25 -22.96
CA ASP A 66 25.83 14.89 -22.94
C ASP A 66 26.23 14.13 -21.65
N GLN A 67 27.48 14.27 -21.20
CA GLN A 67 27.92 13.71 -19.94
C GLN A 67 27.19 14.39 -18.76
N GLY A 68 26.94 15.69 -18.85
CA GLY A 68 26.10 16.41 -17.88
C GLY A 68 24.67 15.89 -17.85
N TYR A 69 24.07 15.63 -19.01
CA TYR A 69 22.75 15.02 -19.14
C TYR A 69 22.70 13.67 -18.38
N ASP A 70 23.67 12.79 -18.61
CA ASP A 70 23.74 11.50 -17.92
C ASP A 70 23.96 11.66 -16.40
N ALA A 71 24.77 12.63 -15.99
CA ALA A 71 24.96 12.95 -14.57
C ALA A 71 23.65 13.44 -13.93
N SER A 72 22.90 14.32 -14.60
CA SER A 72 21.59 14.81 -14.16
C SER A 72 20.57 13.68 -14.04
N LYS A 73 20.53 12.78 -15.02
CA LYS A 73 19.70 11.56 -14.99
C LYS A 73 20.05 10.67 -13.79
N LEU A 74 21.34 10.50 -13.48
CA LEU A 74 21.78 9.75 -12.31
C LEU A 74 21.38 10.43 -10.99
N CYS A 75 21.45 11.76 -10.90
CA CYS A 75 20.96 12.49 -9.73
C CYS A 75 19.46 12.26 -9.51
N ALA A 76 18.66 12.24 -10.58
CA ALA A 76 17.23 11.94 -10.50
C ALA A 76 16.94 10.51 -10.02
N LEU A 77 17.75 9.52 -10.42
CA LEU A 77 17.67 8.15 -9.88
C LEU A 77 18.01 8.10 -8.39
N ASN A 78 19.01 8.87 -7.94
CA ASN A 78 19.35 8.99 -6.52
C ASN A 78 18.22 9.66 -5.71
N ALA A 79 17.54 10.66 -6.28
CA ALA A 79 16.36 11.28 -5.68
C ALA A 79 15.25 10.25 -5.47
N LEU A 80 14.94 9.44 -6.50
CA LEU A 80 13.96 8.35 -6.39
C LEU A 80 14.39 7.28 -5.37
N ALA A 81 15.67 6.94 -5.29
CA ALA A 81 16.18 6.00 -4.28
C ALA A 81 16.01 6.53 -2.85
N ALA A 82 16.27 7.83 -2.62
CA ALA A 82 16.04 8.48 -1.33
C ALA A 82 14.55 8.48 -0.95
N VAL A 83 13.66 8.81 -1.89
CA VAL A 83 12.21 8.78 -1.67
C VAL A 83 11.71 7.35 -1.41
N LYS A 84 12.20 6.36 -2.15
CA LYS A 84 11.87 4.95 -1.93
C LYS A 84 12.28 4.50 -0.53
N ALA A 85 13.45 4.92 -0.05
CA ALA A 85 13.90 4.60 1.31
C ALA A 85 12.98 5.21 2.38
N LEU A 86 12.47 6.42 2.14
CA LEU A 86 11.52 7.10 3.04
C LEU A 86 10.13 6.42 3.05
N LEU A 87 9.60 6.07 1.87
CA LEU A 87 8.22 5.60 1.71
C LEU A 87 8.09 4.07 1.69
N GLY A 88 9.19 3.34 1.66
CA GLY A 88 9.23 1.88 1.44
C GLY A 88 9.00 1.46 -0.02
N SER A 89 8.23 2.23 -0.80
CA SER A 89 8.00 2.04 -2.24
C SER A 89 7.73 3.36 -2.96
N LEU A 90 7.84 3.38 -4.29
CA LEU A 90 7.47 4.53 -5.12
C LEU A 90 5.99 4.54 -5.56
N ALA A 91 5.17 3.59 -5.08
CA ALA A 91 3.79 3.39 -5.55
C ALA A 91 2.85 4.59 -5.28
N SER A 92 3.15 5.35 -4.22
CA SER A 92 2.38 6.50 -3.78
C SER A 92 2.77 7.81 -4.46
N LEU A 93 3.86 7.84 -5.25
CA LEU A 93 4.20 9.02 -6.03
C LEU A 93 3.17 9.23 -7.16
N GLU A 94 2.60 10.43 -7.21
CA GLU A 94 1.76 10.91 -8.30
C GLU A 94 2.62 11.51 -9.40
N GLY A 95 3.66 12.27 -9.04
CA GLY A 95 4.48 12.98 -10.01
C GLY A 95 5.53 13.91 -9.42
N VAL A 96 6.00 14.85 -10.23
CA VAL A 96 7.05 15.82 -9.89
C VAL A 96 6.49 17.23 -9.94
N VAL A 97 6.69 18.00 -8.88
CA VAL A 97 6.26 19.40 -8.79
C VAL A 97 7.34 20.33 -9.32
N LYS A 98 8.57 20.18 -8.81
CA LYS A 98 9.70 21.04 -9.13
C LYS A 98 11.01 20.27 -9.19
N VAL A 99 11.87 20.66 -10.13
CA VAL A 99 13.27 20.22 -10.19
C VAL A 99 14.18 21.45 -10.16
N THR A 100 15.13 21.48 -9.24
CA THR A 100 16.22 22.48 -9.21
C THR A 100 17.52 21.75 -9.56
N VAL A 101 18.21 22.21 -10.61
CA VAL A 101 19.47 21.61 -11.08
C VAL A 101 20.58 22.64 -10.98
N PHE A 102 21.63 22.30 -10.27
CA PHE A 102 22.88 23.04 -10.21
C PHE A 102 23.93 22.32 -11.06
N VAL A 103 24.59 23.06 -11.95
CA VAL A 103 25.55 22.53 -12.90
C VAL A 103 26.90 23.20 -12.66
N ASN A 104 27.91 22.42 -12.29
CA ASN A 104 29.29 22.88 -12.19
C ASN A 104 29.84 23.10 -13.60
N CYS A 105 29.95 24.36 -14.02
CA CYS A 105 30.29 24.69 -15.41
C CYS A 105 31.30 25.84 -15.52
N GLU A 106 31.93 25.95 -16.69
CA GLU A 106 32.86 27.02 -17.01
C GLU A 106 32.15 28.37 -17.19
N GLN A 107 32.89 29.47 -17.02
CA GLN A 107 32.35 30.79 -17.34
C GLN A 107 31.95 30.84 -18.82
N GLY A 108 30.73 31.30 -19.10
CA GLY A 108 30.18 31.37 -20.46
C GLY A 108 29.52 30.10 -20.96
N PHE A 109 29.49 29.01 -20.18
CA PHE A 109 28.64 27.86 -20.48
C PHE A 109 27.17 28.25 -20.34
N ILE A 110 26.35 27.95 -21.36
CA ILE A 110 24.92 28.34 -21.42
C ILE A 110 23.97 27.15 -21.65
N GLU A 111 24.50 25.93 -21.61
CA GLU A 111 23.75 24.70 -21.91
C GLU A 111 23.23 24.00 -20.64
N GLN A 112 23.15 24.69 -19.50
CA GLN A 112 22.57 24.13 -18.27
C GLN A 112 21.14 23.59 -18.47
N PRO A 113 20.26 24.22 -19.27
CA PRO A 113 18.94 23.64 -19.56
C PRO A 113 19.02 22.29 -20.28
N LEU A 114 20.04 22.06 -21.12
CA LEU A 114 20.25 20.79 -21.82
C LEU A 114 20.75 19.70 -20.85
N VAL A 115 21.68 20.05 -19.96
CA VAL A 115 22.11 19.16 -18.86
C VAL A 115 20.92 18.77 -17.97
N ALA A 116 20.06 19.74 -17.63
CA ALA A 116 18.89 19.50 -16.81
C ALA A 116 17.84 18.56 -17.47
N ASN A 117 17.86 18.41 -18.79
CA ASN A 117 16.94 17.50 -19.49
C ASN A 117 17.15 16.04 -19.09
N GLY A 118 18.35 15.64 -18.66
CA GLY A 118 18.60 14.26 -18.22
C GLY A 118 17.67 13.80 -17.08
N ALA A 119 17.44 14.68 -16.11
CA ALA A 119 16.45 14.45 -15.06
C ALA A 119 15.02 14.59 -15.58
N SER A 120 14.74 15.64 -16.37
CA SER A 120 13.37 15.92 -16.80
C SER A 120 12.79 14.85 -17.72
N ASP A 121 13.57 14.36 -18.66
CA ASP A 121 13.16 13.32 -19.60
C ASP A 121 12.87 12.01 -18.86
N LEU A 122 13.72 11.65 -17.89
CA LEU A 122 13.47 10.49 -17.02
C LEU A 122 12.14 10.64 -16.28
N PHE A 123 11.87 11.79 -15.65
CA PHE A 123 10.62 11.99 -14.92
C PHE A 123 9.40 11.97 -15.84
N ILE A 124 9.47 12.55 -17.04
CA ILE A 124 8.38 12.50 -18.02
C ILE A 124 8.14 11.06 -18.48
N GLU A 125 9.19 10.28 -18.73
CA GLU A 125 9.07 8.89 -19.13
C GLU A 125 8.43 8.02 -18.03
N LEU A 126 8.79 8.28 -16.76
CA LEU A 126 8.24 7.56 -15.61
C LEU A 126 6.79 7.96 -15.29
N PHE A 127 6.49 9.26 -15.24
CA PHE A 127 5.22 9.80 -14.71
C PHE A 127 4.26 10.32 -15.79
N GLY A 128 4.64 10.32 -17.07
CA GLY A 128 3.81 10.85 -18.16
C GLY A 128 3.54 12.34 -17.97
N GLU A 129 2.27 12.76 -18.10
CA GLU A 129 1.86 14.15 -17.87
C GLU A 129 2.21 14.65 -16.46
N HIS A 130 2.14 13.78 -15.44
CA HIS A 130 2.53 14.12 -14.07
C HIS A 130 4.05 14.22 -13.86
N GLY A 131 4.85 13.89 -14.88
CA GLY A 131 6.29 14.10 -14.90
C GLY A 131 6.70 15.49 -15.38
N LYS A 132 5.78 16.27 -15.97
CA LYS A 132 6.03 17.67 -16.37
C LYS A 132 6.01 18.56 -15.13
N HIS A 133 7.09 19.31 -14.92
CA HIS A 133 7.35 20.08 -13.71
C HIS A 133 7.89 21.47 -14.03
N VAL A 134 7.79 22.38 -13.06
CA VAL A 134 8.54 23.63 -13.13
C VAL A 134 10.01 23.36 -12.81
N ARG A 135 10.93 24.11 -13.42
CA ARG A 135 12.38 23.83 -13.32
C ARG A 135 13.21 25.09 -13.19
N SER A 136 14.32 24.98 -12.45
CA SER A 136 15.45 25.92 -12.51
C SER A 136 16.71 25.17 -12.90
N ALA A 137 17.49 25.70 -13.83
CA ALA A 137 18.79 25.17 -14.24
C ALA A 137 19.85 26.27 -14.07
N ILE A 138 20.77 26.07 -13.12
CA ILE A 138 21.64 27.13 -12.60
C ILE A 138 23.09 26.70 -12.76
N GLY A 139 23.90 27.56 -13.40
CA GLY A 139 25.35 27.38 -13.44
C GLY A 139 25.98 27.82 -12.11
N VAL A 140 26.88 27.01 -11.57
CA VAL A 140 27.62 27.32 -10.34
C VAL A 140 29.11 27.12 -10.53
N SER A 141 29.91 27.84 -9.74
CA SER A 141 31.37 27.75 -9.80
C SER A 141 31.86 26.42 -9.26
N GLU A 142 31.26 25.89 -8.21
CA GLU A 142 31.67 24.63 -7.59
C GLU A 142 30.45 23.93 -6.97
N LEU A 143 30.53 22.61 -6.83
CA LEU A 143 29.56 21.78 -6.14
C LEU A 143 30.27 20.90 -5.10
N PRO A 144 29.55 20.41 -4.07
CA PRO A 144 30.10 19.56 -3.03
C PRO A 144 30.92 18.40 -3.60
N LEU A 145 32.10 18.16 -3.02
CA LEU A 145 33.03 17.10 -3.43
C LEU A 145 33.53 17.20 -4.89
N GLY A 146 33.27 18.32 -5.56
CA GLY A 146 33.62 18.56 -6.96
C GLY A 146 32.76 17.76 -7.95
N CYS A 147 31.50 17.47 -7.61
CA CYS A 147 30.60 16.82 -8.55
C CYS A 147 30.23 17.73 -9.74
N SER A 148 29.76 17.11 -10.83
CA SER A 148 29.39 17.80 -12.06
C SER A 148 27.99 18.42 -12.00
N VAL A 149 27.06 17.74 -11.34
CA VAL A 149 25.65 18.14 -11.19
C VAL A 149 25.21 17.88 -9.75
N GLU A 150 24.32 18.71 -9.23
CA GLU A 150 23.56 18.47 -8.01
C GLU A 150 22.10 18.84 -8.27
N LEU A 151 21.16 18.02 -7.78
CA LEU A 151 19.74 18.17 -8.09
C LEU A 151 18.87 18.00 -6.84
N GLU A 152 17.87 18.87 -6.72
CA GLU A 152 16.81 18.79 -5.72
C GLU A 152 15.46 18.60 -6.40
N VAL A 153 14.60 17.78 -5.80
CA VAL A 153 13.28 17.48 -6.34
C VAL A 153 12.21 17.63 -5.27
N VAL A 154 11.08 18.19 -5.68
CA VAL A 154 9.82 18.13 -4.93
C VAL A 154 8.89 17.19 -5.66
N PHE A 155 8.59 16.04 -5.04
CA PHE A 155 7.62 15.07 -5.54
C PHE A 155 6.24 15.31 -4.93
N LYS A 156 5.20 14.93 -5.67
CA LYS A 156 3.81 14.92 -5.21
C LYS A 156 3.37 13.48 -4.94
N LEU A 157 2.75 13.25 -3.80
CA LEU A 157 2.07 12.01 -3.45
C LEU A 157 0.62 12.04 -3.91
N LYS A 158 0.08 10.87 -4.22
CA LYS A 158 -1.36 10.67 -4.46
C LYS A 158 -2.12 11.13 -3.21
N ASP A 159 -2.96 12.15 -3.37
CA ASP A 159 -3.86 12.66 -2.34
C ASP A 159 -5.26 12.71 -2.93
N HIS A 160 -6.25 12.18 -2.21
CA HIS A 160 -7.65 12.33 -2.61
C HIS A 160 -8.10 13.79 -2.56
N GLY A 161 -7.33 14.67 -1.92
CA GLY A 161 -7.52 16.12 -1.90
C GLY A 161 -8.79 16.54 -1.17
N VAL A 162 -9.38 15.64 -0.38
CA VAL A 162 -10.60 15.90 0.37
C VAL A 162 -10.20 16.30 1.78
N SER A 163 -10.70 17.46 2.21
CA SER A 163 -10.63 17.91 3.61
C SER A 163 -11.97 18.48 4.04
N ILE A 164 -12.17 18.53 5.36
CA ILE A 164 -13.29 19.23 5.98
C ILE A 164 -12.78 19.90 7.24
N GLU A 165 -13.31 21.09 7.54
CA GLU A 165 -13.10 21.81 8.79
C GLU A 165 -14.45 21.96 9.45
N LEU A 166 -14.53 21.60 10.73
CA LEU A 166 -15.76 21.59 11.52
C LEU A 166 -15.48 22.23 12.87
N GLU A 167 -16.42 23.01 13.38
CA GLU A 167 -16.37 23.53 14.74
C GLU A 167 -16.41 22.37 15.74
N SER A 168 -15.56 22.43 16.77
CA SER A 168 -15.53 21.41 17.81
C SER A 168 -16.85 21.40 18.58
N SER A 169 -17.49 20.24 18.67
CA SER A 169 -18.77 20.04 19.37
C SER A 169 -18.83 18.68 20.06
N GLU A 170 -19.83 18.49 20.93
CA GLU A 170 -20.10 17.20 21.58
C GLU A 170 -20.50 16.10 20.58
N ILE A 171 -21.15 16.51 19.48
CA ILE A 171 -21.53 15.65 18.37
C ILE A 171 -21.41 16.39 17.05
N LEU A 172 -20.65 15.81 16.14
CA LEU A 172 -20.50 16.29 14.77
C LEU A 172 -21.51 15.59 13.86
N LYS A 173 -22.09 16.36 12.94
CA LYS A 173 -22.96 15.82 11.89
C LYS A 173 -22.12 15.00 10.91
N ILE A 174 -22.62 13.81 10.55
CA ILE A 174 -21.94 12.92 9.58
C ILE A 174 -21.87 13.58 8.19
N ASP A 175 -20.65 13.85 7.71
CA ASP A 175 -20.36 14.04 6.28
C ASP A 175 -20.12 12.66 5.65
N PRO A 176 -20.84 12.27 4.58
CA PRO A 176 -20.68 10.97 3.93
C PRO A 176 -19.25 10.62 3.49
N ARG A 177 -18.42 11.63 3.16
CA ARG A 177 -17.03 11.48 2.74
C ARG A 177 -16.09 11.18 3.92
N PHE A 178 -16.45 11.61 5.13
CA PHE A 178 -15.67 11.48 6.36
C PHE A 178 -16.40 10.69 7.45
N LYS A 179 -17.37 9.86 7.09
CA LYS A 179 -18.23 9.15 8.04
C LYS A 179 -17.45 8.32 9.06
N LEU A 180 -16.36 7.67 8.66
CA LEU A 180 -15.51 6.89 9.58
C LEU A 180 -14.82 7.80 10.60
N HIS A 181 -14.18 8.88 10.12
CA HIS A 181 -13.51 9.88 10.95
C HIS A 181 -14.46 10.52 11.96
N ILE A 182 -15.64 10.94 11.49
CA ILE A 182 -16.64 11.59 12.33
C ILE A 182 -17.27 10.60 13.31
N GLY A 183 -17.51 9.35 12.88
CA GLY A 183 -18.00 8.29 13.76
C GLY A 183 -17.04 8.01 14.93
N VAL A 184 -15.74 7.91 14.64
CA VAL A 184 -14.72 7.75 15.68
C VAL A 184 -14.68 8.98 16.60
N TYR A 185 -14.66 10.20 16.05
CA TYR A 185 -14.70 11.42 16.85
C TYR A 185 -15.89 11.44 17.81
N ASN A 186 -17.10 11.22 17.31
CA ASN A 186 -18.32 11.26 18.11
C ASN A 186 -18.27 10.22 19.25
N ARG A 187 -17.76 9.02 18.97
CA ARG A 187 -17.64 7.98 19.98
C ARG A 187 -16.58 8.34 21.04
N ILE A 188 -15.42 8.84 20.63
CA ILE A 188 -14.36 9.27 21.55
C ILE A 188 -14.81 10.45 22.41
N VAL A 189 -15.43 11.47 21.83
CA VAL A 189 -15.94 12.62 22.57
C VAL A 189 -17.01 12.21 23.59
N LYS A 190 -17.89 11.28 23.22
CA LYS A 190 -18.86 10.69 24.16
C LYS A 190 -18.17 9.97 25.34
N MET A 191 -17.08 9.24 25.09
CA MET A 191 -16.32 8.56 26.15
C MET A 191 -15.57 9.52 27.06
N VAL A 192 -14.99 10.59 26.50
CA VAL A 192 -14.18 11.58 27.23
C VAL A 192 -15.04 12.63 27.93
N GLY A 193 -16.25 12.88 27.44
CA GLY A 193 -17.23 13.80 28.03
C GLY A 193 -16.99 15.29 27.72
N LYS A 194 -16.15 15.61 26.73
CA LYS A 194 -15.94 16.99 26.26
C LYS A 194 -15.52 17.06 24.79
N PRO A 195 -15.85 18.14 24.06
CA PRO A 195 -15.37 18.37 22.70
C PRO A 195 -13.84 18.41 22.61
N LEU A 196 -13.30 17.98 21.46
CA LEU A 196 -11.87 17.98 21.18
C LEU A 196 -11.59 18.82 19.93
N SER A 197 -10.49 19.58 19.93
CA SER A 197 -10.02 20.33 18.77
C SER A 197 -8.64 19.84 18.36
N PHE A 198 -8.49 19.45 17.10
CA PHE A 198 -7.27 18.90 16.53
C PHE A 198 -7.34 18.93 15.00
N LYS A 199 -6.18 18.76 14.37
CA LYS A 199 -6.08 18.44 12.94
C LYS A 199 -5.75 16.96 12.80
N MET A 200 -6.56 16.24 12.03
CA MET A 200 -6.31 14.83 11.69
C MET A 200 -6.02 14.71 10.20
N SER A 201 -5.04 13.86 9.87
CA SER A 201 -4.71 13.51 8.50
C SER A 201 -4.56 11.99 8.45
N THR A 202 -5.17 11.37 7.46
CA THR A 202 -5.19 9.91 7.29
C THR A 202 -4.79 9.54 5.89
N TYR A 203 -4.00 8.48 5.75
CA TYR A 203 -3.64 7.88 4.46
C TYR A 203 -3.74 6.36 4.57
N SER A 204 -3.78 5.68 3.42
CA SER A 204 -3.87 4.22 3.33
C SER A 204 -3.06 3.75 2.14
N ASP A 205 -2.27 2.67 2.32
CA ASP A 205 -1.46 2.08 1.25
C ASP A 205 -2.32 1.40 0.17
N VAL A 206 -3.59 1.13 0.49
CA VAL A 206 -4.55 0.53 -0.44
C VAL A 206 -5.81 1.38 -0.55
N PRO A 207 -6.42 1.47 -1.74
CA PRO A 207 -7.65 2.22 -1.92
C PRO A 207 -8.84 1.58 -1.17
N SER A 208 -9.90 2.36 -0.98
CA SER A 208 -11.18 1.83 -0.47
C SER A 208 -11.76 0.78 -1.43
N GLY A 209 -12.33 -0.28 -0.86
CA GLY A 209 -12.95 -1.36 -1.65
C GLY A 209 -11.96 -2.38 -2.22
N SER A 210 -10.69 -2.38 -1.77
CA SER A 210 -9.68 -3.37 -2.15
C SER A 210 -10.01 -4.81 -1.72
N GLY A 211 -10.89 -4.99 -0.75
CA GLY A 211 -11.14 -6.31 -0.14
C GLY A 211 -10.05 -6.76 0.84
N LEU A 212 -9.21 -5.82 1.30
CA LEU A 212 -8.15 -6.03 2.30
C LEU A 212 -8.51 -5.45 3.69
N GLY A 213 -9.78 -5.10 3.93
CA GLY A 213 -10.23 -4.58 5.23
C GLY A 213 -9.79 -3.14 5.54
N SER A 214 -9.53 -2.32 4.51
CA SER A 214 -8.97 -0.98 4.66
C SER A 214 -9.86 0.00 5.43
N SER A 215 -11.19 -0.09 5.29
CA SER A 215 -12.13 0.76 6.05
C SER A 215 -12.05 0.50 7.55
N SER A 216 -12.18 -0.76 7.97
CA SER A 216 -12.10 -1.15 9.37
C SER A 216 -10.71 -0.85 9.96
N SER A 217 -9.66 -1.06 9.16
CA SER A 217 -8.29 -0.72 9.57
C SER A 217 -8.10 0.79 9.75
N MET A 218 -8.75 1.62 8.94
CA MET A 218 -8.75 3.08 9.10
C MET A 218 -9.41 3.48 10.43
N VAL A 219 -10.54 2.87 10.79
CA VAL A 219 -11.19 3.10 12.09
C VAL A 219 -10.28 2.72 13.25
N VAL A 220 -9.64 1.55 13.19
CA VAL A 220 -8.67 1.11 14.20
C VAL A 220 -7.47 2.06 14.28
N ALA A 221 -6.92 2.50 13.15
CA ALA A 221 -5.78 3.44 13.13
C ALA A 221 -6.14 4.80 13.77
N ILE A 222 -7.31 5.36 13.46
CA ILE A 222 -7.79 6.60 14.07
C ILE A 222 -7.99 6.40 15.57
N LEU A 223 -8.63 5.29 15.99
CA LEU A 223 -8.80 4.96 17.40
C LEU A 223 -7.47 4.82 18.13
N GLN A 224 -6.50 4.12 17.55
CA GLN A 224 -5.17 3.93 18.11
C GLN A 224 -4.45 5.27 18.32
N ALA A 225 -4.62 6.23 17.41
CA ALA A 225 -4.10 7.58 17.57
C ALA A 225 -4.76 8.33 18.75
N PHE A 226 -6.08 8.19 18.93
CA PHE A 226 -6.79 8.76 20.08
C PHE A 226 -6.40 8.08 21.40
N VAL A 227 -6.23 6.75 21.40
CA VAL A 227 -5.77 5.98 22.56
C VAL A 227 -4.43 6.51 23.02
N GLU A 228 -3.48 6.70 22.10
CA GLU A 228 -2.17 7.26 22.39
C GLU A 228 -2.26 8.72 22.83
N TRP A 229 -3.02 9.56 22.12
CA TRP A 229 -3.13 10.99 22.42
C TRP A 229 -3.73 11.25 23.80
N LEU A 230 -4.82 10.56 24.13
CA LEU A 230 -5.61 10.78 25.34
C LEU A 230 -5.30 9.79 26.47
N ASN A 231 -4.35 8.87 26.25
CA ASN A 231 -3.96 7.82 27.19
C ASN A 231 -5.15 6.97 27.67
N LEU A 232 -5.97 6.50 26.73
CA LEU A 232 -7.17 5.72 27.03
C LEU A 232 -6.80 4.27 27.41
N PRO A 233 -7.40 3.68 28.46
CA PRO A 233 -7.08 2.34 28.92
C PRO A 233 -7.82 1.27 28.09
N LEU A 234 -7.61 1.23 26.77
CA LEU A 234 -8.23 0.25 25.87
C LEU A 234 -7.22 -0.83 25.49
N GLY A 235 -7.50 -2.08 25.84
CA GLY A 235 -6.78 -3.24 25.32
C GLY A 235 -7.25 -3.62 23.91
N GLU A 236 -6.62 -4.65 23.35
CA GLU A 236 -6.87 -5.10 21.97
C GLU A 236 -8.33 -5.52 21.73
N TYR A 237 -8.94 -6.20 22.71
CA TYR A 237 -10.35 -6.59 22.65
C TYR A 237 -11.30 -5.39 22.73
N GLU A 238 -11.09 -4.47 23.68
CA GLU A 238 -11.93 -3.27 23.78
C GLU A 238 -11.79 -2.40 22.54
N MET A 239 -10.59 -2.22 22.01
CA MET A 239 -10.33 -1.43 20.81
C MET A 239 -10.99 -2.06 19.57
N SER A 240 -10.84 -3.38 19.37
CA SER A 240 -11.47 -4.11 18.26
C SER A 240 -12.99 -4.04 18.33
N HIS A 241 -13.55 -4.19 19.53
CA HIS A 241 -14.99 -4.14 19.76
C HIS A 241 -15.53 -2.71 19.55
N LEU A 242 -14.84 -1.69 20.07
CA LEU A 242 -15.19 -0.29 19.87
C LEU A 242 -15.19 0.09 18.38
N ALA A 243 -14.18 -0.34 17.62
CA ALA A 243 -14.13 -0.15 16.18
C ALA A 243 -15.33 -0.80 15.46
N PHE A 244 -15.74 -1.99 15.92
CA PHE A 244 -16.92 -2.67 15.39
C PHE A 244 -18.21 -1.91 15.71
N GLU A 245 -18.40 -1.45 16.95
CA GLU A 245 -19.59 -0.67 17.34
C GLU A 245 -19.69 0.63 16.55
N ILE A 246 -18.60 1.36 16.38
CA ILE A 246 -18.58 2.60 15.60
C ILE A 246 -19.05 2.35 14.16
N GLU A 247 -18.50 1.33 13.49
CA GLU A 247 -18.87 1.08 12.09
C GLU A 247 -20.28 0.49 11.95
N ARG A 248 -20.60 -0.56 12.72
CA ARG A 248 -21.81 -1.37 12.49
C ARG A 248 -23.03 -0.84 13.21
N ILE A 249 -22.84 -0.18 14.35
CA ILE A 249 -23.94 0.31 15.20
C ILE A 249 -24.10 1.82 15.01
N ASP A 250 -23.06 2.61 15.26
CA ASP A 250 -23.18 4.08 15.24
C ASP A 250 -23.36 4.62 13.82
N LEU A 251 -22.62 4.07 12.85
CA LEU A 251 -22.68 4.48 11.45
C LEU A 251 -23.61 3.62 10.59
N ALA A 252 -24.17 2.54 11.15
CA ALA A 252 -25.03 1.57 10.45
C ALA A 252 -24.43 1.08 9.11
N LEU A 253 -23.11 0.87 9.06
CA LEU A 253 -22.43 0.36 7.87
C LEU A 253 -22.45 -1.17 7.90
N GLU A 254 -22.97 -1.78 6.84
CA GLU A 254 -22.95 -3.24 6.70
C GLU A 254 -21.53 -3.79 6.60
N GLY A 255 -21.24 -4.89 7.31
CA GLY A 255 -19.94 -5.53 7.24
C GLY A 255 -19.71 -6.65 8.26
N GLY A 256 -18.57 -7.33 8.12
CA GLY A 256 -18.13 -8.36 9.07
C GLY A 256 -17.47 -7.78 10.32
N LYS A 257 -17.00 -8.70 11.18
CA LYS A 257 -16.26 -8.43 12.43
C LYS A 257 -14.75 -8.64 12.32
N GLN A 258 -14.28 -9.44 11.38
CA GLN A 258 -12.90 -9.95 11.37
C GLN A 258 -11.83 -8.86 11.17
N ASP A 259 -12.15 -7.81 10.40
CA ASP A 259 -11.15 -6.84 9.95
C ASP A 259 -10.65 -5.97 11.11
N GLN A 260 -11.53 -5.63 12.06
CA GLN A 260 -11.19 -4.87 13.27
C GLN A 260 -10.19 -5.62 14.14
N TYR A 261 -10.45 -6.92 14.39
CA TYR A 261 -9.56 -7.76 15.17
C TYR A 261 -8.24 -8.00 14.44
N ALA A 262 -8.27 -8.18 13.12
CA ALA A 262 -7.04 -8.37 12.34
C ALA A 262 -6.14 -7.14 12.40
N ALA A 263 -6.71 -5.94 12.22
CA ALA A 263 -5.97 -4.68 12.28
C ALA A 263 -5.43 -4.38 13.68
N THR A 264 -6.16 -4.76 14.73
CA THR A 264 -5.79 -4.48 16.11
C THR A 264 -4.73 -5.45 16.64
N PHE A 265 -4.92 -6.76 16.46
CA PHE A 265 -4.03 -7.80 17.01
C PHE A 265 -2.78 -8.04 16.15
N GLY A 266 -2.91 -7.91 14.82
CA GLY A 266 -1.84 -8.25 13.88
C GLY A 266 -1.52 -9.74 13.80
N GLY A 267 -0.64 -10.11 12.89
CA GLY A 267 -0.18 -11.48 12.70
C GLY A 267 -1.25 -12.48 12.21
N PHE A 268 -0.99 -13.77 12.45
CA PHE A 268 -1.90 -14.85 12.06
C PHE A 268 -2.87 -15.15 13.19
N ASN A 269 -4.16 -15.04 12.92
CA ASN A 269 -5.21 -15.28 13.91
C ASN A 269 -6.24 -16.29 13.41
N PHE A 270 -6.70 -17.14 14.32
CA PHE A 270 -7.93 -17.89 14.13
C PHE A 270 -9.02 -17.34 15.05
N MET A 271 -10.06 -16.77 14.45
CA MET A 271 -11.11 -16.05 15.18
C MET A 271 -12.40 -16.86 15.20
N GLU A 272 -12.98 -16.97 16.39
CA GLU A 272 -14.27 -17.64 16.61
C GLU A 272 -15.30 -16.59 17.02
N PHE A 273 -16.36 -16.47 16.23
CA PHE A 273 -17.45 -15.51 16.45
C PHE A 273 -18.69 -16.26 16.93
N TYR A 274 -19.19 -15.88 18.11
CA TYR A 274 -20.37 -16.46 18.73
C TYR A 274 -21.51 -15.44 18.84
N LYS A 275 -22.66 -15.90 19.35
CA LYS A 275 -23.77 -15.04 19.76
C LYS A 275 -23.36 -14.10 20.89
N ASN A 276 -24.16 -13.05 21.11
CA ASN A 276 -23.97 -12.06 22.19
C ASN A 276 -22.61 -11.35 22.10
N ASP A 277 -22.14 -11.08 20.88
CA ASP A 277 -20.88 -10.39 20.59
C ASP A 277 -19.61 -11.01 21.20
N HIS A 278 -19.68 -12.27 21.63
CA HIS A 278 -18.52 -12.98 22.15
C HIS A 278 -17.59 -13.39 21.01
N VAL A 279 -16.34 -12.95 21.08
CA VAL A 279 -15.28 -13.25 20.12
C VAL A 279 -14.07 -13.82 20.84
N ILE A 280 -13.52 -14.91 20.31
CA ILE A 280 -12.25 -15.48 20.76
C ILE A 280 -11.24 -15.32 19.62
N VAL A 281 -10.17 -14.58 19.88
CA VAL A 281 -9.01 -14.49 19.00
C VAL A 281 -7.96 -15.50 19.49
N ASN A 282 -7.56 -16.41 18.61
CA ASN A 282 -6.47 -17.34 18.84
C ASN A 282 -5.26 -16.93 17.99
N PRO A 283 -4.27 -16.22 18.55
CA PRO A 283 -3.01 -15.96 17.86
C PRO A 283 -2.30 -17.27 17.53
N LEU A 284 -2.01 -17.48 16.25
CA LEU A 284 -1.37 -18.68 15.75
C LEU A 284 0.14 -18.51 15.77
N ARG A 285 0.82 -19.33 16.56
CA ARG A 285 2.29 -19.37 16.62
C ARG A 285 2.86 -20.14 15.42
N VAL A 286 2.90 -19.49 14.27
CA VAL A 286 3.43 -20.06 13.02
C VAL A 286 4.96 -19.99 13.03
N LYS A 287 5.61 -21.12 12.73
CA LYS A 287 7.08 -21.21 12.67
C LYS A 287 7.62 -20.34 11.51
N ASP A 288 8.81 -19.76 11.68
CA ASP A 288 9.40 -18.85 10.69
C ASP A 288 9.59 -19.49 9.32
N TRP A 289 10.03 -20.75 9.26
CA TRP A 289 10.18 -21.45 7.98
C TRP A 289 8.83 -21.61 7.24
N ILE A 290 7.72 -21.79 7.97
CA ILE A 290 6.38 -21.87 7.37
C ILE A 290 5.96 -20.51 6.83
N LYS A 291 6.22 -19.42 7.59
CA LYS A 291 5.95 -18.05 7.11
C LYS A 291 6.75 -17.74 5.84
N ASN A 292 8.03 -18.06 5.83
CA ASN A 292 8.90 -17.84 4.66
C ASN A 292 8.43 -18.66 3.45
N GLU A 293 8.04 -19.92 3.65
CA GLU A 293 7.51 -20.77 2.59
C GLU A 293 6.18 -20.24 2.05
N LEU A 294 5.30 -19.72 2.91
CA LEU A 294 4.05 -19.08 2.50
C LEU A 294 4.31 -17.81 1.67
N GLU A 295 5.18 -16.92 2.13
CA GLU A 295 5.56 -15.72 1.38
C GLU A 295 6.17 -16.09 0.02
N ALA A 296 7.00 -17.14 -0.03
CA ALA A 296 7.57 -17.69 -1.26
C ALA A 296 6.51 -18.35 -2.16
N SER A 297 5.45 -18.90 -1.60
CA SER A 297 4.40 -19.65 -2.30
C SER A 297 3.13 -18.85 -2.58
N MET A 298 3.10 -17.55 -2.27
CA MET A 298 1.91 -16.71 -2.46
C MET A 298 2.16 -15.53 -3.40
N VAL A 299 1.11 -15.19 -4.14
CA VAL A 299 1.05 -14.02 -5.04
C VAL A 299 -0.28 -13.31 -4.81
N LEU A 300 -0.24 -11.98 -4.69
CA LEU A 300 -1.42 -11.13 -4.72
C LEU A 300 -1.63 -10.57 -6.12
N PHE A 301 -2.88 -10.45 -6.52
CA PHE A 301 -3.25 -9.82 -7.79
C PHE A 301 -4.45 -8.89 -7.60
N ASP A 302 -4.23 -7.58 -7.65
CA ASP A 302 -5.30 -6.58 -7.67
C ASP A 302 -5.94 -6.55 -9.06
N THR A 303 -7.24 -6.75 -9.12
CA THR A 303 -8.00 -6.73 -10.39
C THR A 303 -8.34 -5.31 -10.86
N SER A 304 -7.96 -4.27 -10.10
CA SER A 304 -8.36 -2.87 -10.32
C SER A 304 -9.87 -2.64 -10.33
N GLN A 305 -10.67 -3.65 -9.99
CA GLN A 305 -12.11 -3.53 -9.85
C GLN A 305 -12.45 -3.26 -8.38
N SER A 306 -12.76 -2.01 -8.05
CA SER A 306 -13.38 -1.69 -6.76
C SER A 306 -14.87 -1.99 -6.80
N ARG A 307 -15.46 -2.31 -5.65
CA ARG A 307 -16.91 -2.51 -5.55
C ARG A 307 -17.48 -2.34 -4.16
N GLU A 308 -18.82 -2.28 -4.12
CA GLU A 308 -19.59 -2.30 -2.87
C GLU A 308 -19.70 -3.71 -2.28
N SER A 309 -18.89 -3.98 -1.26
CA SER A 309 -18.97 -5.23 -0.48
C SER A 309 -20.31 -5.41 0.23
N ALA A 310 -21.02 -4.31 0.52
CA ALA A 310 -22.29 -4.31 1.24
C ALA A 310 -23.37 -5.15 0.54
N LYS A 311 -23.50 -5.07 -0.79
CA LYS A 311 -24.53 -5.81 -1.54
C LYS A 311 -24.45 -7.31 -1.34
N ILE A 312 -23.24 -7.86 -1.26
CA ILE A 312 -23.02 -9.30 -1.11
C ILE A 312 -23.15 -9.78 0.30
N ILE A 313 -22.74 -8.97 1.26
CA ILE A 313 -22.99 -9.26 2.67
C ILE A 313 -24.51 -9.30 2.89
N ASN A 314 -25.26 -8.33 2.34
CA ASN A 314 -26.71 -8.31 2.43
C ASN A 314 -27.35 -9.53 1.75
N GLN A 315 -26.85 -9.96 0.60
CA GLN A 315 -27.36 -11.16 -0.07
C GLN A 315 -27.07 -12.44 0.73
N GLN A 316 -25.89 -12.55 1.34
CA GLN A 316 -25.54 -13.68 2.22
C GLN A 316 -26.46 -13.73 3.45
N VAL A 317 -26.67 -12.59 4.13
CA VAL A 317 -27.59 -12.48 5.26
C VAL A 317 -29.01 -12.87 4.83
N LYS A 318 -29.47 -12.35 3.70
CA LYS A 318 -30.79 -12.67 3.15
C LYS A 318 -30.94 -14.17 2.91
N ASN A 319 -29.98 -14.82 2.25
CA ASN A 319 -30.03 -16.24 1.93
C ASN A 319 -30.14 -17.12 3.20
N VAL A 320 -29.41 -16.77 4.26
CA VAL A 320 -29.50 -17.48 5.55
C VAL A 320 -30.86 -17.25 6.20
N THR A 321 -31.29 -15.99 6.31
CA THR A 321 -32.58 -15.66 6.95
C THR A 321 -33.79 -16.22 6.19
N SER A 322 -33.68 -16.43 4.88
CA SER A 322 -34.71 -17.08 4.06
C SER A 322 -34.63 -18.60 4.03
N GLY A 323 -33.64 -19.21 4.68
CA GLY A 323 -33.51 -20.67 4.75
C GLY A 323 -33.03 -21.34 3.45
N ASP A 324 -32.21 -20.65 2.63
CA ASP A 324 -31.62 -21.25 1.43
C ASP A 324 -30.61 -22.34 1.83
N GLY A 325 -31.04 -23.61 1.74
CA GLY A 325 -30.22 -24.76 2.13
C GLY A 325 -28.91 -24.87 1.37
N SER A 326 -28.85 -24.44 0.10
CA SER A 326 -27.61 -24.47 -0.70
C SER A 326 -26.60 -23.44 -0.18
N SER A 327 -27.06 -22.22 0.10
CA SER A 327 -26.22 -21.15 0.66
C SER A 327 -25.74 -21.48 2.07
N ILE A 328 -26.63 -22.01 2.92
CA ILE A 328 -26.30 -22.42 4.30
C ILE A 328 -25.26 -23.55 4.32
N GLU A 329 -25.44 -24.58 3.50
CA GLU A 329 -24.46 -25.67 3.35
C GLU A 329 -23.12 -25.14 2.84
N ALA A 330 -23.12 -24.20 1.89
CA ALA A 330 -21.89 -23.55 1.44
C ALA A 330 -21.19 -22.78 2.57
N MET A 331 -21.93 -22.12 3.46
CA MET A 331 -21.38 -21.45 4.65
C MET A 331 -20.80 -22.45 5.66
N HIS A 332 -21.45 -23.58 5.88
CA HIS A 332 -20.93 -24.65 6.74
C HIS A 332 -19.60 -25.20 6.21
N ARG A 333 -19.50 -25.45 4.90
CA ARG A 333 -18.24 -25.89 4.25
C ARG A 333 -17.15 -24.83 4.33
N LEU A 334 -17.50 -23.55 4.18
CA LEU A 334 -16.53 -22.47 4.33
C LEU A 334 -16.01 -22.38 5.77
N LYS A 335 -16.88 -22.59 6.76
CA LYS A 335 -16.49 -22.70 8.17
C LYS A 335 -15.57 -23.89 8.40
N GLU A 336 -15.92 -25.09 7.91
CA GLU A 336 -15.05 -26.27 8.04
C GLU A 336 -13.68 -26.05 7.40
N SER A 337 -13.65 -25.44 6.22
CA SER A 337 -12.41 -25.09 5.51
C SER A 337 -11.51 -24.16 6.34
N SER A 338 -12.06 -23.29 7.20
CA SER A 338 -11.23 -22.41 8.04
C SER A 338 -10.53 -23.17 9.17
N TYR A 339 -11.18 -24.18 9.75
CA TYR A 339 -10.57 -25.08 10.74
C TYR A 339 -9.46 -25.92 10.10
N LEU A 340 -9.73 -26.49 8.93
CA LEU A 340 -8.70 -27.24 8.18
C LEU A 340 -7.52 -26.35 7.79
N MET A 341 -7.76 -25.12 7.33
CA MET A 341 -6.70 -24.18 6.97
C MET A 341 -5.80 -23.86 8.17
N LYS A 342 -6.40 -23.65 9.36
CA LYS A 342 -5.66 -23.47 10.61
C LYS A 342 -4.75 -24.66 10.90
N GLU A 343 -5.26 -25.89 10.78
CA GLU A 343 -4.46 -27.09 11.02
C GLU A 343 -3.32 -27.24 10.03
N MET A 344 -3.59 -27.06 8.72
CA MET A 344 -2.56 -27.19 7.69
C MET A 344 -1.46 -26.14 7.87
N LEU A 345 -1.82 -24.91 8.23
CA LEU A 345 -0.87 -23.85 8.58
C LEU A 345 0.03 -24.24 9.75
N LEU A 346 -0.55 -24.77 10.84
CA LEU A 346 0.23 -25.16 12.03
C LEU A 346 1.10 -26.41 11.77
N LYS A 347 0.71 -27.27 10.84
CA LYS A 347 1.48 -28.45 10.39
C LYS A 347 2.54 -28.11 9.33
N GLY A 348 2.47 -26.93 8.70
CA GLY A 348 3.33 -26.54 7.59
C GLY A 348 3.01 -27.25 6.27
N ASP A 349 1.76 -27.73 6.10
CA ASP A 349 1.30 -28.41 4.89
C ASP A 349 0.75 -27.40 3.87
N ILE A 350 1.64 -26.83 3.06
CA ILE A 350 1.31 -25.79 2.08
C ILE A 350 0.39 -26.31 0.97
N LEU A 351 0.55 -27.57 0.56
CA LEU A 351 -0.30 -28.18 -0.46
C LEU A 351 -1.71 -28.42 0.10
N GLY A 352 -1.79 -28.91 1.33
CA GLY A 352 -3.04 -29.02 2.09
C GLY A 352 -3.74 -27.67 2.23
N MET A 353 -2.99 -26.59 2.49
CA MET A 353 -3.52 -25.23 2.50
C MET A 353 -4.08 -24.81 1.13
N ALA A 354 -3.35 -25.05 0.03
CA ALA A 354 -3.82 -24.72 -1.31
C ALA A 354 -5.12 -25.47 -1.67
N ASN A 355 -5.18 -26.77 -1.39
CA ASN A 355 -6.39 -27.57 -1.60
C ASN A 355 -7.57 -27.06 -0.76
N THR A 356 -7.32 -26.74 0.52
CA THR A 356 -8.32 -26.18 1.43
C THR A 356 -8.81 -24.80 0.96
N LEU A 357 -7.90 -23.98 0.40
CA LEU A 357 -8.25 -22.67 -0.18
C LEU A 357 -9.21 -22.84 -1.35
N ASN A 358 -8.94 -23.80 -2.25
CA ASN A 358 -9.79 -24.08 -3.40
C ASN A 358 -11.18 -24.57 -2.96
N LEU A 359 -11.25 -25.51 -1.99
CA LEU A 359 -12.52 -25.97 -1.43
C LEU A 359 -13.34 -24.80 -0.85
N GLY A 360 -12.69 -23.96 -0.04
CA GLY A 360 -13.28 -22.75 0.50
C GLY A 360 -13.73 -21.77 -0.58
N TRP A 361 -12.97 -21.60 -1.66
CA TRP A 361 -13.34 -20.72 -2.78
C TRP A 361 -14.57 -21.23 -3.54
N GLN A 362 -14.63 -22.54 -3.85
CA GLN A 362 -15.80 -23.12 -4.50
C GLN A 362 -17.05 -23.02 -3.63
N ALA A 363 -16.92 -23.22 -2.31
CA ALA A 363 -18.02 -23.00 -1.36
C ALA A 363 -18.43 -21.52 -1.34
N LYS A 364 -17.47 -20.60 -1.23
CA LYS A 364 -17.73 -19.16 -1.17
C LYS A 364 -18.53 -18.69 -2.39
N LYS A 365 -18.18 -19.11 -3.61
CA LYS A 365 -18.93 -18.76 -4.83
C LYS A 365 -20.42 -19.17 -4.80
N LYS A 366 -20.78 -20.20 -4.02
CA LYS A 366 -22.17 -20.68 -3.89
C LYS A 366 -22.98 -19.92 -2.84
N MET A 367 -22.35 -19.08 -2.02
CA MET A 367 -23.04 -18.34 -0.96
C MET A 367 -23.91 -17.20 -1.51
N ALA A 368 -23.45 -16.53 -2.57
CA ALA A 368 -24.17 -15.47 -3.27
C ALA A 368 -23.64 -15.31 -4.71
N SER A 369 -24.52 -14.97 -5.66
CA SER A 369 -24.22 -14.86 -7.09
C SER A 369 -23.09 -13.90 -7.40
N ASP A 370 -23.05 -12.76 -6.70
CA ASP A 370 -22.17 -11.65 -7.05
C ASP A 370 -20.75 -11.82 -6.43
N ILE A 371 -20.46 -12.96 -5.81
CA ILE A 371 -19.13 -13.25 -5.24
C ILE A 371 -18.06 -13.44 -6.32
N THR A 372 -18.44 -13.83 -7.52
CA THR A 372 -17.55 -13.85 -8.70
C THR A 372 -18.30 -13.28 -9.90
N ASN A 373 -17.59 -13.10 -11.00
CA ASN A 373 -18.17 -12.72 -12.29
C ASN A 373 -17.30 -13.30 -13.42
N SER A 374 -17.76 -13.20 -14.67
CA SER A 374 -17.07 -13.76 -15.83
C SER A 374 -15.62 -13.27 -15.98
N HIS A 375 -15.35 -12.01 -15.62
CA HIS A 375 -13.99 -11.48 -15.62
C HIS A 375 -13.13 -12.16 -14.56
N LEU A 376 -13.59 -12.23 -13.31
CA LEU A 376 -12.83 -12.84 -12.21
C LEU A 376 -12.61 -14.34 -12.41
N ASP A 377 -13.60 -15.05 -12.96
CA ASP A 377 -13.45 -16.45 -13.31
C ASP A 377 -12.39 -16.62 -14.42
N SER A 378 -12.36 -15.72 -15.41
CA SER A 378 -11.31 -15.75 -16.44
C SER A 378 -9.90 -15.48 -15.88
N VAL A 379 -9.77 -14.56 -14.92
CA VAL A 379 -8.50 -14.30 -14.21
C VAL A 379 -8.08 -15.53 -13.42
N TYR A 380 -9.01 -16.13 -12.67
CA TYR A 380 -8.78 -17.33 -11.88
C TYR A 380 -8.30 -18.50 -12.74
N ASP A 381 -9.01 -18.79 -13.83
CA ASP A 381 -8.67 -19.87 -14.76
C ASP A 381 -7.32 -19.63 -15.44
N TYR A 382 -7.03 -18.38 -15.81
CA TYR A 382 -5.75 -18.01 -16.39
C TYR A 382 -4.59 -18.19 -15.40
N ALA A 383 -4.80 -17.85 -14.13
CA ALA A 383 -3.82 -18.06 -13.07
C ALA A 383 -3.52 -19.56 -12.86
N LEU A 384 -4.55 -20.40 -12.79
CA LEU A 384 -4.39 -21.85 -12.67
C LEU A 384 -3.62 -22.44 -13.86
N LYS A 385 -3.99 -22.06 -15.09
CA LYS A 385 -3.26 -22.47 -16.32
C LYS A 385 -1.80 -22.00 -16.33
N SER A 386 -1.51 -20.90 -15.63
CA SER A 386 -0.18 -20.32 -15.51
C SER A 386 0.64 -20.87 -14.33
N GLY A 387 0.13 -21.86 -13.60
CA GLY A 387 0.86 -22.59 -12.56
C GLY A 387 0.39 -22.32 -11.13
N ALA A 388 -0.64 -21.50 -10.90
CA ALA A 388 -1.25 -21.39 -9.57
C ALA A 388 -1.87 -22.73 -9.16
N ALA A 389 -1.66 -23.13 -7.91
CA ALA A 389 -2.25 -24.33 -7.32
C ALA A 389 -3.69 -24.09 -6.86
N ALA A 390 -3.96 -22.90 -6.32
CA ALA A 390 -5.28 -22.48 -5.87
C ALA A 390 -5.34 -20.95 -5.78
N GLY A 391 -6.55 -20.40 -5.67
CA GLY A 391 -6.72 -19.00 -5.34
C GLY A 391 -8.10 -18.67 -4.82
N LYS A 392 -8.27 -17.44 -4.35
CA LYS A 392 -9.57 -16.89 -3.98
C LYS A 392 -9.54 -15.37 -4.12
N VAL A 393 -10.71 -14.77 -4.29
CA VAL A 393 -10.87 -13.33 -4.07
C VAL A 393 -10.85 -13.06 -2.55
N SER A 394 -10.11 -12.04 -2.14
CA SER A 394 -10.06 -11.53 -0.77
C SER A 394 -11.35 -10.80 -0.39
N GLY A 395 -11.66 -10.74 0.89
CA GLY A 395 -12.86 -10.06 1.39
C GLY A 395 -14.18 -10.70 0.95
N ALA A 396 -15.19 -9.86 0.65
CA ALA A 396 -16.54 -10.30 0.31
C ALA A 396 -16.63 -11.00 -1.06
N GLY A 397 -15.71 -10.74 -1.99
CA GLY A 397 -15.68 -11.32 -3.36
C GLY A 397 -15.61 -10.26 -4.47
N GLY A 398 -16.01 -10.64 -5.68
CA GLY A 398 -16.43 -9.93 -6.90
C GLY A 398 -15.75 -8.62 -7.31
N GLY A 399 -14.58 -8.35 -6.76
CA GLY A 399 -13.63 -7.32 -7.12
C GLY A 399 -12.45 -7.34 -6.16
N GLY A 400 -11.49 -6.46 -6.34
CA GLY A 400 -10.33 -6.30 -5.47
C GLY A 400 -9.26 -7.36 -5.71
N PHE A 401 -8.65 -7.83 -4.62
CA PHE A 401 -7.47 -8.68 -4.70
C PHE A 401 -7.81 -10.17 -4.80
N PHE A 402 -7.13 -10.88 -5.71
CA PHE A 402 -6.91 -12.31 -5.59
C PHE A 402 -5.71 -12.62 -4.70
N ILE A 403 -5.82 -13.70 -3.97
CA ILE A 403 -4.71 -14.39 -3.30
C ILE A 403 -4.54 -15.72 -4.01
N PHE A 404 -3.35 -15.99 -4.54
CA PHE A 404 -3.00 -17.26 -5.19
C PHE A 404 -1.92 -18.00 -4.40
N PHE A 405 -2.10 -19.31 -4.25
CA PHE A 405 -1.02 -20.24 -3.90
C PHE A 405 -0.37 -20.73 -5.19
N VAL A 406 0.96 -20.84 -5.16
CA VAL A 406 1.78 -21.27 -6.28
C VAL A 406 3.03 -21.96 -5.74
N GLU A 407 3.48 -23.01 -6.41
CA GLU A 407 4.78 -23.60 -6.10
C GLU A 407 5.89 -22.56 -6.32
N PRO A 408 6.86 -22.40 -5.40
CA PRO A 408 7.88 -21.34 -5.52
C PRO A 408 8.61 -21.33 -6.87
N SER A 409 8.90 -22.51 -7.44
CA SER A 409 9.54 -22.68 -8.75
C SER A 409 8.71 -22.10 -9.92
N LYS A 410 7.38 -22.02 -9.76
CA LYS A 410 6.43 -21.51 -10.76
C LYS A 410 6.01 -20.07 -10.51
N LYS A 411 6.33 -19.49 -9.35
CA LYS A 411 5.90 -18.14 -8.93
C LYS A 411 6.25 -17.08 -9.96
N TYR A 412 7.50 -17.07 -10.46
CA TYR A 412 7.93 -16.09 -11.46
C TYR A 412 7.10 -16.16 -12.76
N ASN A 413 6.82 -17.37 -13.25
CA ASN A 413 6.00 -17.56 -14.44
C ASN A 413 4.55 -17.10 -14.22
N LEU A 414 3.97 -17.41 -13.06
CA LEU A 414 2.64 -16.94 -12.69
C LEU A 414 2.59 -15.41 -12.64
N GLN A 415 3.56 -14.76 -11.98
CA GLN A 415 3.64 -13.30 -11.89
C GLN A 415 3.77 -12.66 -13.28
N LYS A 416 4.62 -13.22 -14.15
CA LYS A 416 4.80 -12.76 -15.53
C LYS A 416 3.52 -12.92 -16.34
N SER A 417 2.78 -14.01 -16.17
CA SER A 417 1.49 -14.22 -16.82
C SER A 417 0.45 -13.22 -16.33
N LEU A 418 0.24 -13.12 -15.02
CA LEU A 418 -0.75 -12.19 -14.42
C LEU A 418 -0.47 -10.73 -14.79
N SER A 419 0.80 -10.33 -14.94
CA SER A 419 1.18 -8.98 -15.36
C SER A 419 0.70 -8.61 -16.78
N LYS A 420 0.27 -9.58 -17.59
CA LYS A 420 -0.34 -9.34 -18.91
C LYS A 420 -1.81 -8.96 -18.82
N LEU A 421 -2.45 -9.22 -17.69
CA LEU A 421 -3.85 -8.87 -17.45
C LEU A 421 -3.99 -7.41 -17.00
N ASN A 422 -5.23 -6.92 -17.00
CA ASN A 422 -5.54 -5.63 -16.39
C ASN A 422 -5.63 -5.80 -14.86
N GLY A 423 -4.49 -5.71 -14.19
CA GLY A 423 -4.36 -5.84 -12.74
C GLY A 423 -2.91 -5.69 -12.26
N SER A 424 -2.69 -5.50 -10.95
CA SER A 424 -1.34 -5.37 -10.37
C SER A 424 -0.92 -6.63 -9.61
N VAL A 425 0.27 -7.13 -9.92
CA VAL A 425 0.87 -8.26 -9.22
C VAL A 425 1.69 -7.75 -8.05
N MET A 426 1.53 -8.35 -6.87
CA MET A 426 2.29 -8.01 -5.68
C MET A 426 2.83 -9.26 -4.97
N ASN A 427 3.96 -9.10 -4.28
CA ASN A 427 4.45 -10.11 -3.35
C ASN A 427 3.67 -10.03 -2.04
N VAL A 428 3.66 -11.14 -1.31
CA VAL A 428 3.11 -11.20 0.05
C VAL A 428 4.25 -11.07 1.05
N LYS A 429 4.03 -10.25 2.07
CA LYS A 429 4.80 -10.23 3.30
C LYS A 429 3.83 -10.12 4.47
N PHE A 430 4.00 -10.94 5.50
CA PHE A 430 3.14 -10.91 6.68
C PHE A 430 3.71 -9.99 7.76
N GLU A 431 2.85 -9.19 8.37
CA GLU A 431 3.21 -8.31 9.49
C GLU A 431 2.71 -8.93 10.81
N PRO A 432 3.62 -9.29 11.74
CA PRO A 432 3.22 -9.84 13.03
C PRO A 432 2.61 -8.81 13.99
N ILE A 433 2.88 -7.51 13.80
CA ILE A 433 2.44 -6.47 14.72
C ILE A 433 1.07 -5.94 14.32
N GLY A 434 0.20 -5.72 15.30
CA GLY A 434 -1.10 -5.07 15.13
C GLY A 434 -1.00 -3.55 15.03
N SER A 435 -2.06 -2.85 15.42
CA SER A 435 -2.05 -1.39 15.43
C SER A 435 -1.11 -0.86 16.51
N PHE A 436 -0.33 0.15 16.18
CA PHE A 436 0.56 0.84 17.11
C PHE A 436 0.55 2.34 16.84
N ALA A 437 0.98 3.13 17.82
CA ALA A 437 1.13 4.57 17.71
C ALA A 437 2.44 5.04 18.34
N TRP A 438 2.89 6.22 17.92
CA TRP A 438 4.06 6.90 18.48
C TRP A 438 3.84 8.41 18.41
N ARG A 439 4.68 9.16 19.14
CA ARG A 439 4.68 10.63 19.12
C ARG A 439 5.91 11.14 18.38
N THR A 440 5.71 12.14 17.54
CA THR A 440 6.81 12.90 16.92
C THR A 440 7.24 14.01 17.86
N TYR A 441 8.55 14.22 18.00
CA TYR A 441 9.14 15.23 18.88
C TYR A 441 8.88 16.66 18.43
#